data_AF-A0A539DHM7-F1
#
_entry.id   AF-A0A539DHM7-F1
#
_cell.length_a   1.000
_cell.length_b   1.000
_cell.length_c   1.000
_cell.angle_alpha   90.00
_cell.angle_beta   90.00
_cell.angle_gamma   90.00
#
_symmetry.space_group_name_H-M   'P 1'
#
loop_
_entity.id
_entity.type
_entity.pdbx_description
1 polymer ?
#
loop_
_entity_poly.entity_id
_entity_poly.type
_entity_poly.pdbx_seq_one_letter_code
_entity_poly.pdbx_strand_id
1 'polypeptide(L)'
;MTALVDSPEAWASPFVKFKRPEEYLISVMRALDIKTLPPGVGANACGAMGQVIWRAQGPDGWADTSGPWLSGDLVWKRIEWAEALAQRVSRADVDPASIGEAVLGPLLSAETRQAVQRAESPMQGMVILLSSPEFQRR
;
A
#
# COMPACT_ATOMS: atom_id res chain seq x y z
N MET A 1 16.43 15.09 -20.46
CA MET A 1 16.36 13.64 -20.77
C MET A 1 15.12 13.10 -20.08
N THR A 2 13.96 13.23 -20.72
CA THR A 2 12.63 12.85 -20.17
C THR A 2 12.02 11.63 -20.83
N ALA A 3 12.72 10.99 -21.78
CA ALA A 3 12.19 9.89 -22.59
C ALA A 3 11.53 8.75 -21.80
N LEU A 4 11.99 8.44 -20.58
CA LEU A 4 11.36 7.43 -19.72
C LEU A 4 10.06 7.93 -19.07
N VAL A 5 10.05 9.20 -18.65
CA VAL A 5 8.88 9.87 -18.04
C VAL A 5 7.82 10.17 -19.10
N ASP A 6 8.22 10.38 -20.35
CA ASP A 6 7.29 10.66 -21.45
C ASP A 6 6.77 9.38 -22.13
N SER A 7 7.27 8.20 -21.73
CA SER A 7 6.86 6.91 -22.31
C SER A 7 5.41 6.57 -21.92
N PRO A 8 4.50 6.29 -22.88
CA PRO A 8 3.13 5.90 -22.57
C PRO A 8 3.05 4.65 -21.67
N GLU A 9 3.99 3.73 -21.84
CA GLU A 9 4.10 2.49 -21.06
C GLU A 9 4.37 2.74 -19.58
N ALA A 10 5.01 3.86 -19.23
CA ALA A 10 5.27 4.23 -17.84
C ALA A 10 3.99 4.65 -17.09
N TRP A 11 2.94 5.05 -17.81
CA TRP A 11 1.67 5.55 -17.26
C TRP A 11 0.47 4.68 -17.61
N ALA A 12 0.71 3.52 -18.24
CA ALA A 12 -0.36 2.61 -18.63
C ALA A 12 -1.12 2.08 -17.39
N SER A 13 -2.45 2.16 -17.45
CA SER A 13 -3.36 1.66 -16.42
C SER A 13 -4.19 0.48 -16.99
N PRO A 14 -4.49 -0.56 -16.20
CA PRO A 14 -4.17 -0.71 -14.78
C PRO A 14 -2.70 -1.03 -14.53
N PHE A 15 -2.19 -0.51 -13.41
CA PHE A 15 -0.86 -0.86 -12.92
C PHE A 15 -0.75 -2.37 -12.63
N VAL A 16 0.33 -2.99 -13.09
CA VAL A 16 0.50 -4.44 -13.08
C VAL A 16 1.45 -4.94 -12.00
N LYS A 17 2.39 -4.11 -11.53
CA LYS A 17 3.39 -4.54 -10.55
C LYS A 17 2.82 -4.43 -9.15
N PHE A 18 2.95 -5.50 -8.38
CA PHE A 18 2.62 -5.49 -6.98
C PHE A 18 3.72 -4.76 -6.19
N LYS A 19 3.33 -3.80 -5.34
CA LYS A 19 4.27 -3.04 -4.52
C LYS A 19 5.04 -3.98 -3.61
N ARG A 20 6.36 -3.85 -3.59
CA ARG A 20 7.21 -4.51 -2.58
C ARG A 20 6.82 -4.00 -1.17
N PRO A 21 7.09 -4.75 -0.10
CA PRO A 21 6.68 -4.34 1.25
C PRO A 21 7.11 -2.92 1.64
N GLU A 22 8.35 -2.53 1.32
CA GLU A 22 8.83 -1.17 1.58
C GLU A 22 8.05 -0.10 0.81
N GLU A 23 7.72 -0.35 -0.46
CA GLU A 23 6.98 0.57 -1.32
C GLU A 23 5.54 0.74 -0.84
N TYR A 24 4.93 -0.35 -0.37
CA TYR A 24 3.62 -0.33 0.27
C TYR A 24 3.65 0.49 1.55
N LEU A 25 4.59 0.24 2.47
CA LEU A 25 4.70 1.01 3.71
C LEU A 25 4.94 2.50 3.44
N ILE A 26 5.80 2.85 2.50
CA ILE A 26 6.05 4.24 2.12
C ILE A 26 4.76 4.86 1.52
N SER A 27 4.03 4.12 0.68
CA SER A 27 2.76 4.60 0.12
C SER A 27 1.73 4.88 1.21
N VAL A 28 1.61 3.99 2.19
CA VAL A 28 0.74 4.15 3.36
C VAL A 28 1.14 5.38 4.16
N MET A 29 2.43 5.54 4.48
CA MET A 29 2.92 6.70 5.23
C MET A 29 2.63 8.01 4.49
N ARG A 30 2.80 8.05 3.16
CA ARG A 30 2.49 9.24 2.36
C ARG A 30 0.99 9.52 2.30
N ALA A 31 0.17 8.48 2.15
CA ALA A 31 -1.29 8.61 2.09
C ALA A 31 -1.88 9.18 3.38
N LEU A 32 -1.28 8.85 4.52
CA LEU A 32 -1.75 9.23 5.86
C LEU A 32 -0.94 10.37 6.50
N ASP A 33 -0.07 11.01 5.72
CA ASP A 33 0.87 12.04 6.16
C ASP A 33 1.72 11.67 7.40
N ILE A 34 2.05 10.38 7.56
CA ILE A 34 2.87 9.88 8.66
C ILE A 34 4.33 10.19 8.36
N LYS A 35 4.89 11.18 9.07
CA LYS A 35 6.28 11.62 8.86
C LYS A 35 7.31 10.64 9.40
N THR A 36 7.02 10.00 10.52
CA THR A 36 7.96 9.13 11.23
C THR A 36 7.22 7.95 11.87
N LEU A 37 7.84 6.77 11.79
CA LEU A 37 7.45 5.61 12.59
C LEU A 37 8.43 5.46 13.77
N PRO A 38 8.00 4.86 14.89
CA PRO A 38 8.94 4.50 15.94
C PRO A 38 10.06 3.59 15.39
N PRO A 39 11.29 3.66 15.95
CA PRO A 39 12.41 2.86 15.48
C PRO A 39 12.08 1.37 15.37
N GLY A 40 12.51 0.74 14.28
CA GLY A 40 12.31 -0.69 14.02
C GLY A 40 10.91 -1.07 13.53
N VAL A 41 9.87 -0.25 13.75
CA VAL A 41 8.49 -0.59 13.37
C VAL A 41 8.35 -0.84 11.87
N GLY A 42 8.87 0.07 11.03
CA GLY A 42 8.84 -0.10 9.57
C GLY A 42 9.68 -1.29 9.10
N ALA A 43 10.88 -1.47 9.65
CA ALA A 43 11.76 -2.58 9.26
C ALA A 43 11.17 -3.95 9.65
N ASN A 44 10.55 -4.04 10.83
CA ASN A 44 9.87 -5.25 11.30
C ASN A 44 8.63 -5.55 10.45
N ALA A 45 7.86 -4.52 10.07
CA ALA A 45 6.72 -4.69 9.17
C ALA A 45 7.16 -5.18 7.78
N CYS A 46 8.22 -4.61 7.19
CA CYS A 46 8.78 -5.12 5.94
C CYS A 46 9.24 -6.57 6.06
N GLY A 47 9.94 -6.90 7.16
CA GLY A 47 10.40 -8.26 7.44
C GLY A 47 9.25 -9.26 7.58
N ALA A 48 8.18 -8.90 8.28
CA ALA A 48 6.97 -9.71 8.41
C ALA A 48 6.26 -9.94 7.06
N MET A 49 6.40 -8.99 6.13
CA MET A 49 5.90 -9.10 4.75
C MET A 49 6.93 -9.70 3.77
N GLY A 50 8.01 -10.31 4.28
CA GLY A 50 8.99 -11.07 3.48
C GLY A 50 10.18 -10.26 2.95
N GLN A 51 10.25 -8.95 3.21
CA GLN A 51 11.36 -8.09 2.77
C GLN A 51 12.19 -7.62 3.98
N VAL A 52 13.17 -8.40 4.41
CA VAL A 52 14.08 -7.97 5.48
C VAL A 52 15.02 -6.88 4.95
N ILE A 53 14.91 -5.69 5.53
CA ILE A 53 15.67 -4.51 5.10
C ILE A 53 17.18 -4.79 5.17
N TRP A 54 17.90 -4.43 4.10
CA TRP A 54 19.34 -4.67 3.89
C TRP A 54 19.79 -6.14 3.87
N ARG A 55 18.88 -7.09 3.65
CA ARG A 55 19.19 -8.53 3.59
C ARG A 55 18.64 -9.22 2.34
N ALA A 56 18.79 -8.60 1.18
CA ALA A 56 18.54 -9.27 -0.09
C ALA A 56 19.47 -10.49 -0.24
N GLN A 57 18.96 -11.59 -0.78
CA GLN A 57 19.66 -12.88 -0.80
C GLN A 57 20.77 -12.98 -1.86
N GLY A 58 20.78 -12.09 -2.85
CA GLY A 58 21.74 -12.13 -3.96
C GLY A 58 22.05 -10.76 -4.56
N PRO A 59 23.02 -10.70 -5.49
CA PRO A 59 23.47 -9.45 -6.11
C PRO A 59 22.36 -8.73 -6.90
N ASP A 60 21.38 -9.47 -7.40
CA ASP A 60 20.22 -8.92 -8.13
C ASP A 60 19.23 -8.18 -7.22
N GLY A 61 19.40 -8.25 -5.91
CA GLY A 61 18.55 -7.58 -4.93
C GLY A 61 17.20 -8.29 -4.71
N TRP A 62 16.16 -7.50 -4.43
CA TRP A 62 14.79 -8.00 -4.23
C TRP A 62 14.04 -8.06 -5.56
N ALA A 63 13.23 -9.11 -5.74
CA ALA A 63 12.47 -9.31 -6.97
C ALA A 63 11.53 -8.12 -7.29
N ASP A 64 11.58 -7.65 -8.53
CA ASP A 64 10.67 -6.63 -9.08
C ASP A 64 9.42 -7.25 -9.74
N THR A 65 9.26 -8.57 -9.65
CA THR A 65 8.08 -9.31 -10.11
C THR A 65 7.08 -9.50 -8.97
N SER A 66 5.80 -9.65 -9.30
CA SER A 66 4.74 -9.75 -8.29
C SER A 66 4.71 -11.09 -7.54
N GLY A 67 5.12 -12.19 -8.20
CA GLY A 67 4.98 -13.56 -7.69
C GLY A 67 5.53 -13.78 -6.26
N PRO A 68 6.78 -13.37 -5.97
CA PRO A 68 7.37 -13.52 -4.64
C PRO A 68 6.63 -12.79 -3.50
N TRP A 69 5.79 -11.81 -3.81
CA TRP A 69 5.11 -10.95 -2.83
C TRP A 69 3.62 -11.27 -2.65
N LEU A 70 3.06 -12.12 -3.49
CA LEU A 70 1.62 -12.39 -3.59
C LEU A 70 1.20 -13.72 -2.96
N SER A 71 2.04 -14.33 -2.10
CA SER A 71 1.60 -15.50 -1.34
C SER A 71 0.50 -15.11 -0.35
N GLY A 72 -0.40 -16.06 -0.04
CA GLY A 72 -1.53 -15.81 0.87
C GLY A 72 -1.08 -15.28 2.24
N ASP A 73 0.01 -15.81 2.78
CA ASP A 73 0.57 -15.37 4.07
C ASP A 73 1.09 -13.92 3.99
N LEU A 74 1.87 -13.57 2.96
CA LEU A 74 2.43 -12.22 2.83
C LEU A 74 1.36 -11.16 2.58
N VAL A 75 0.31 -11.49 1.83
CA VAL A 75 -0.86 -10.62 1.64
C VAL A 75 -1.62 -10.48 2.95
N TRP A 76 -1.80 -11.56 3.71
CA TRP A 76 -2.45 -11.50 5.02
C TRP A 76 -1.70 -10.59 6.00
N LYS A 77 -0.36 -10.67 6.03
CA LYS A 77 0.49 -9.78 6.86
C LYS A 77 0.33 -8.30 6.52
N ARG A 78 0.00 -7.95 5.27
CA ARG A 78 -0.32 -6.57 4.89
C ARG A 78 -1.64 -6.08 5.46
N ILE A 79 -2.63 -6.97 5.51
CA ILE A 79 -3.95 -6.67 6.08
C ILE A 79 -3.82 -6.50 7.60
N GLU A 80 -3.15 -7.42 8.29
CA GLU A 80 -2.88 -7.31 9.74
C GLU A 80 -2.15 -5.99 10.06
N TRP A 81 -1.18 -5.62 9.23
CA TRP A 81 -0.47 -4.34 9.36
C TRP A 81 -1.41 -3.13 9.12
N ALA A 82 -2.25 -3.19 8.08
CA ALA A 82 -3.22 -2.14 7.77
C ALA A 82 -4.24 -1.97 8.90
N GLU A 83 -4.73 -3.05 9.50
CA GLU A 83 -5.61 -3.04 10.67
C GLU A 83 -4.94 -2.39 11.88
N ALA A 84 -3.74 -2.83 12.22
CA ALA A 84 -2.99 -2.28 13.35
C ALA A 84 -2.67 -0.79 13.15
N LEU A 85 -2.45 -0.35 11.92
CA LEU A 85 -2.27 1.06 11.62
C LEU A 85 -3.59 1.82 11.68
N ALA A 86 -4.64 1.29 11.06
CA ALA A 86 -5.98 1.87 11.05
C ALA A 86 -6.48 2.12 12.47
N GLN A 87 -6.26 1.20 13.41
CA GLN A 87 -6.60 1.40 14.83
C GLN A 87 -5.92 2.63 15.46
N ARG A 88 -4.73 3.01 14.99
CA ARG A 88 -3.98 4.16 15.52
C ARG A 88 -4.37 5.49 14.88
N VAL A 89 -4.77 5.46 13.61
CA VAL A 89 -4.99 6.67 12.79
C VAL A 89 -6.45 6.98 12.50
N SER A 90 -7.33 5.96 12.53
CA SER A 90 -8.75 6.11 12.16
C SER A 90 -9.53 6.68 13.33
N ARG A 91 -9.40 7.99 13.51
CA ARG A 91 -10.22 8.81 14.39
C ARG A 91 -11.46 9.29 13.64
N ALA A 92 -12.47 9.78 14.36
CA ALA A 92 -13.75 10.19 13.78
C ALA A 92 -13.65 11.32 12.73
N ASP A 93 -12.54 12.06 12.71
CA ASP A 93 -12.23 13.15 11.78
C ASP A 93 -11.52 12.69 10.50
N VAL A 94 -11.05 11.44 10.44
CA VAL A 94 -10.34 10.89 9.27
C VAL A 94 -11.30 10.10 8.40
N ASP A 95 -11.66 10.64 7.24
CA ASP A 95 -12.52 9.97 6.26
C ASP A 95 -11.69 9.14 5.25
N PRO A 96 -11.79 7.80 5.26
CA PRO A 96 -11.07 6.96 4.30
C PRO A 96 -11.49 7.21 2.84
N ALA A 97 -12.74 7.59 2.58
CA ALA A 97 -13.18 7.87 1.22
C ALA A 97 -12.45 9.10 0.65
N SER A 98 -12.40 10.18 1.43
CA SER A 98 -11.63 11.39 1.08
C SER A 98 -10.14 11.09 0.88
N ILE A 99 -9.53 10.23 1.71
CA ILE A 99 -8.13 9.83 1.53
C ILE A 99 -7.95 9.05 0.23
N GLY A 100 -8.83 8.11 -0.06
CA GLY A 100 -8.80 7.33 -1.31
C GLY A 100 -8.84 8.23 -2.54
N GLU A 101 -9.78 9.18 -2.59
CA GLU A 101 -9.86 10.16 -3.69
C GLU A 101 -8.58 11.00 -3.82
N ALA A 102 -8.03 11.47 -2.69
CA ALA A 102 -6.85 12.32 -2.69
C ALA A 102 -5.59 11.59 -3.19
N VAL A 103 -5.45 10.29 -2.90
CA VAL A 103 -4.21 9.54 -3.16
C VAL A 103 -4.25 8.69 -4.43
N LEU A 104 -5.43 8.21 -4.84
CA LEU A 104 -5.60 7.39 -6.03
C LEU A 104 -6.27 8.15 -7.18
N GLY A 105 -7.12 9.14 -6.88
CA GLY A 105 -7.81 9.95 -7.88
C GLY A 105 -8.51 9.08 -8.94
N PRO A 106 -8.18 9.24 -10.25
CA PRO A 106 -8.78 8.44 -11.32
C PRO A 106 -8.53 6.92 -11.22
N LEU A 107 -7.56 6.48 -10.43
CA LEU A 107 -7.27 5.05 -10.22
C LEU A 107 -8.18 4.40 -9.19
N LEU A 108 -8.90 5.19 -8.38
CA LEU A 108 -9.84 4.65 -7.42
C LEU A 108 -11.05 4.07 -8.14
N SER A 109 -11.19 2.75 -8.08
CA SER A 109 -12.30 2.05 -8.73
C SER A 109 -13.63 2.40 -8.07
N ALA A 110 -14.72 2.28 -8.84
CA ALA A 110 -16.07 2.46 -8.32
C ALA A 110 -16.39 1.42 -7.24
N GLU A 111 -15.85 0.20 -7.42
CA GLU A 111 -15.96 -0.93 -6.50
C GLU A 111 -15.31 -0.62 -5.16
N THR A 112 -14.04 -0.18 -5.14
CA THR A 112 -13.35 0.19 -3.90
C THR A 112 -13.97 1.41 -3.25
N ARG A 113 -14.35 2.44 -4.02
CA ARG A 113 -15.08 3.60 -3.49
C ARG A 113 -16.36 3.16 -2.75
N GLN A 114 -17.16 2.30 -3.38
CA GLN A 114 -18.40 1.81 -2.79
C GLN A 114 -18.15 0.94 -1.56
N ALA A 115 -17.12 0.09 -1.57
CA ALA A 115 -16.76 -0.74 -0.43
C ALA A 115 -16.32 0.11 0.77
N VAL A 116 -15.52 1.16 0.54
CA VAL A 116 -15.10 2.10 1.59
C VAL A 116 -16.29 2.87 2.16
N GLN A 117 -17.20 3.36 1.32
CA GLN A 117 -18.40 4.08 1.75
C GLN A 117 -19.39 3.23 2.57
N ARG A 118 -19.42 1.92 2.33
CA ARG A 118 -20.28 0.97 3.06
C ARG A 118 -19.64 0.43 4.34
N ALA A 119 -18.40 0.82 4.65
CA ALA A 119 -17.74 0.37 5.85
C ALA A 119 -18.51 0.82 7.10
N GLU A 120 -18.62 -0.08 8.07
CA GLU A 120 -19.34 0.14 9.33
C GLU A 120 -18.61 1.13 10.25
N SER A 121 -17.32 1.37 9.97
CA SER A 121 -16.50 2.33 10.72
C SER A 121 -15.41 2.94 9.83
N PRO A 122 -14.88 4.13 10.19
CA PRO A 122 -13.71 4.70 9.54
C PRO A 122 -12.50 3.76 9.55
N MET A 123 -12.32 2.99 10.64
CA MET A 123 -11.26 1.99 10.73
C MET A 123 -11.40 0.90 9.66
N GLN A 124 -12.59 0.32 9.50
CA GLN A 124 -12.84 -0.69 8.49
C GLN A 124 -12.67 -0.11 7.07
N GLY A 125 -13.15 1.12 6.84
CA GLY A 125 -12.97 1.81 5.57
C GLY A 125 -11.49 2.02 5.22
N MET A 126 -10.66 2.35 6.22
CA MET A 126 -9.22 2.48 6.03
C MET A 126 -8.57 1.15 5.66
N VAL A 127 -8.93 0.06 6.34
CA VAL A 127 -8.40 -1.28 6.03
C VAL A 127 -8.78 -1.71 4.62
N ILE A 128 -10.03 -1.48 4.21
CA ILE A 128 -10.50 -1.75 2.84
C ILE A 128 -9.69 -0.94 1.83
N LEU A 129 -9.50 0.36 2.05
CA LEU A 129 -8.74 1.23 1.16
C LEU A 129 -7.30 0.74 1.00
N LEU A 130 -6.59 0.52 2.10
CA LEU A 130 -5.18 0.11 2.09
C LEU A 130 -5.00 -1.32 1.52
N SER A 131 -6.02 -2.16 1.60
CA SER A 131 -6.02 -3.52 1.05
C SER A 131 -6.48 -3.59 -0.41
N SER A 132 -6.93 -2.47 -0.99
CA SER A 132 -7.48 -2.45 -2.34
C SER A 132 -6.44 -2.78 -3.43
N PRO A 133 -6.85 -3.43 -4.54
CA PRO A 133 -5.98 -3.75 -5.65
C PRO A 133 -5.15 -2.58 -6.19
N GLU A 134 -5.79 -1.43 -6.37
CA GLU A 134 -5.21 -0.19 -6.88
C GLU A 134 -4.22 0.44 -5.89
N PHE A 135 -4.47 0.34 -4.58
CA PHE A 135 -3.52 0.82 -3.58
C PHE A 135 -2.28 -0.08 -3.49
N GLN A 136 -2.41 -1.38 -3.75
CA GLN A 136 -1.31 -2.35 -3.65
C GLN A 136 -0.42 -2.41 -4.90
N ARG A 137 -0.75 -1.68 -5.98
CA ARG A 137 -0.05 -1.77 -7.28
C ARG A 137 0.58 -0.45 -7.73
N ARG A 138 1.58 -0.56 -8.61
CA ARG A 138 2.31 0.53 -9.29
C ARG A 138 2.72 0.12 -10.71
#